data_AF-A0A0D3KTK2-F1
#
_entry.id   AF-A0A0D3KTK2-F1
#
_cell.length_a   1.000
_cell.length_b   1.000
_cell.length_c   1.000
_cell.angle_alpha   90.00
_cell.angle_beta   90.00
_cell.angle_gamma   90.00
#
_symmetry.space_group_name_H-M   'P 1'
#
loop_
_entity.id
_entity.type
_entity.pdbx_description
1 polymer ?
#
loop_
_entity_poly.entity_id
_entity_poly.type
_entity_poly.pdbx_seq_one_letter_code
_entity_poly.pdbx_strand_id
1 'polypeptide(L)'
;MASTADAEAWETDERGYVFEERLATAAEHKDRGNEHFKAGEWQIALRRYERALYHCAFDPMQMYDLMEKHKAAAYAVQTPVKLNYVACVLQMREAGLDVAPVQVEGEEEPRDPLDRCEELIGEVLKAEPNHAKAHFRRAQLLRARGDTRAAQEALEEAERAGGGSAS
;
A
#
# COMPACT_ATOMS: atom_id res chain seq x y z
N MET A 1 -0.57 -27.66 -9.25
CA MET A 1 -0.53 -27.68 -7.78
C MET A 1 0.83 -27.13 -7.38
N ALA A 2 0.91 -25.89 -6.91
CA ALA A 2 2.18 -25.30 -6.47
C ALA A 2 2.60 -25.98 -5.15
N SER A 3 3.84 -26.45 -5.11
CA SER A 3 4.45 -27.13 -3.97
C SER A 3 4.60 -26.15 -2.81
N THR A 4 4.00 -26.47 -1.66
CA THR A 4 4.10 -25.72 -0.39
C THR A 4 5.36 -26.07 0.41
N ALA A 5 6.48 -26.29 -0.27
CA ALA A 5 7.79 -26.46 0.35
C ALA A 5 8.67 -25.32 -0.13
N ASP A 6 9.19 -24.53 0.83
CA ASP A 6 9.90 -23.27 0.67
C ASP A 6 8.99 -22.04 0.55
N ALA A 7 8.15 -21.80 1.57
CA ALA A 7 7.82 -20.40 1.87
C ALA A 7 9.16 -19.71 2.14
N GLU A 8 9.55 -18.80 1.25
CA GLU A 8 10.84 -18.13 1.36
C GLU A 8 10.88 -17.42 2.72
N ALA A 9 12.02 -17.46 3.44
CA ALA A 9 12.11 -17.03 4.84
C ALA A 9 11.56 -15.61 5.14
N TRP A 10 11.47 -14.77 4.10
CA TRP A 10 10.91 -13.43 4.17
C TRP A 10 9.37 -13.40 4.30
N GLU A 11 8.66 -14.48 3.98
CA GLU A 11 7.19 -14.54 4.08
C GLU A 11 6.71 -14.51 5.55
N THR A 12 7.56 -14.95 6.47
CA THR A 12 7.25 -15.07 7.90
C THR A 12 8.22 -14.29 8.78
N ASP A 13 8.96 -13.35 8.22
CA ASP A 13 10.00 -12.61 8.94
C ASP A 13 9.40 -11.70 10.05
N GLU A 14 9.85 -11.80 11.29
CA GLU A 14 9.23 -11.00 12.35
C GLU A 14 9.66 -9.54 12.32
N ARG A 15 8.75 -8.65 12.70
CA ARG A 15 9.04 -7.21 12.80
C ARG A 15 9.87 -6.95 14.05
N GLY A 16 11.04 -6.35 13.86
CA GLY A 16 11.91 -5.92 14.95
C GLY A 16 11.27 -4.82 15.83
N TYR A 17 11.93 -4.51 16.96
CA TYR A 17 11.48 -3.44 17.86
C TYR A 17 12.13 -2.07 17.54
N VAL A 18 13.23 -2.06 16.78
CA VAL A 18 14.00 -0.86 16.47
C VAL A 18 13.37 -0.12 15.29
N PHE A 19 13.08 1.17 15.46
CA PHE A 19 12.38 2.00 14.46
C PHE A 19 13.07 1.96 13.09
N GLU A 20 14.38 2.19 13.05
CA GLU A 20 15.16 2.27 11.82
C GLU A 20 15.23 0.91 11.11
N GLU A 21 15.40 -0.17 11.85
CA GLU A 21 15.43 -1.54 11.31
C GLU A 21 14.10 -1.90 10.67
N ARG A 22 12.99 -1.61 11.36
CA ARG A 22 11.64 -1.83 10.82
C ARG A 22 11.43 -1.09 9.49
N LEU A 23 11.84 0.17 9.41
CA LEU A 23 11.72 0.95 8.17
C LEU A 23 12.64 0.42 7.07
N ALA A 24 13.85 -0.03 7.41
CA ALA A 24 14.78 -0.63 6.44
C ALA A 24 14.23 -1.94 5.87
N THR A 25 13.71 -2.84 6.72
CA THR A 25 13.10 -4.10 6.29
C THR A 25 11.86 -3.84 5.43
N ALA A 26 11.02 -2.88 5.81
CA ALA A 26 9.87 -2.48 4.98
C ALA A 26 10.29 -1.95 3.60
N ALA A 27 11.36 -1.14 3.55
CA ALA A 27 11.89 -0.64 2.29
C ALA A 27 12.47 -1.76 1.40
N GLU A 28 13.15 -2.75 1.99
CA GLU A 28 13.63 -3.92 1.26
C GLU A 28 12.47 -4.71 0.64
N HIS A 29 11.44 -5.04 1.44
CA HIS A 29 10.25 -5.72 0.92
C HIS A 29 9.55 -4.92 -0.17
N LYS A 30 9.45 -3.59 -0.02
CA LYS A 30 8.93 -2.72 -1.09
C LYS A 30 9.74 -2.86 -2.38
N ASP A 31 11.07 -2.85 -2.29
CA ASP A 31 11.93 -2.92 -3.47
C ASP A 31 11.85 -4.27 -4.16
N ARG A 32 11.85 -5.37 -3.39
CA ARG A 32 11.56 -6.72 -3.91
C ARG A 32 10.17 -6.80 -4.54
N GLY A 33 9.16 -6.22 -3.89
CA GLY A 33 7.81 -6.14 -4.45
C GLY A 33 7.79 -5.40 -5.79
N ASN A 34 8.56 -4.32 -5.93
CA ASN A 34 8.69 -3.58 -7.18
C ASN A 34 9.37 -4.40 -8.29
N GLU A 35 10.37 -5.22 -7.95
CA GLU A 35 11.03 -6.15 -8.87
C GLU A 35 10.02 -7.17 -9.41
N HIS A 36 9.30 -7.86 -8.52
CA HIS A 36 8.26 -8.83 -8.91
C HIS A 36 7.11 -8.18 -9.69
N PHE A 37 6.68 -6.97 -9.31
CA PHE A 37 5.63 -6.26 -10.01
C PHE A 37 6.00 -5.97 -11.47
N LYS A 38 7.25 -5.54 -11.71
CA LYS A 38 7.78 -5.31 -13.07
C LYS A 38 7.93 -6.61 -13.87
N ALA A 39 8.19 -7.73 -13.20
CA ALA A 39 8.29 -9.05 -13.80
C ALA A 39 6.91 -9.67 -14.14
N GLY A 40 5.80 -9.05 -13.72
CA GLY A 40 4.45 -9.61 -13.89
C GLY A 40 4.06 -10.63 -12.81
N GLU A 41 4.89 -10.82 -11.80
CA GLU A 41 4.71 -11.78 -10.70
C GLU A 41 3.86 -11.16 -9.59
N TRP A 42 2.65 -10.71 -9.94
CA TRP A 42 1.87 -9.82 -9.08
C TRP A 42 1.44 -10.46 -7.75
N GLN A 43 1.19 -11.76 -7.67
CA GLN A 43 0.91 -12.41 -6.37
C GLN A 43 2.11 -12.33 -5.42
N ILE A 44 3.34 -12.46 -5.93
CA ILE A 44 4.55 -12.35 -5.12
C ILE A 44 4.78 -10.91 -4.72
N ALA A 45 4.59 -9.98 -5.66
CA ALA A 45 4.67 -8.54 -5.39
C ALA A 45 3.69 -8.11 -4.28
N LEU A 46 2.44 -8.59 -4.34
CA LEU A 46 1.42 -8.28 -3.34
C LEU A 46 1.84 -8.74 -1.94
N ARG A 47 2.28 -10.01 -1.80
CA ARG A 47 2.77 -10.55 -0.52
C ARG A 47 3.96 -9.76 0.01
N ARG A 48 4.90 -9.36 -0.85
CA ARG A 48 6.01 -8.46 -0.47
C ARG A 48 5.51 -7.12 0.05
N TYR A 49 4.53 -6.49 -0.60
CA TYR A 49 3.95 -5.26 -0.10
C TYR A 49 3.21 -5.44 1.23
N GLU A 50 2.55 -6.58 1.47
CA GLU A 50 1.94 -6.92 2.76
C GLU A 50 2.99 -7.04 3.87
N ARG A 51 4.12 -7.70 3.59
CA ARG A 51 5.26 -7.73 4.52
C ARG A 51 5.80 -6.33 4.79
N ALA A 52 5.96 -5.51 3.76
CA ALA A 52 6.39 -4.11 3.92
C ALA A 52 5.43 -3.32 4.82
N LEU A 53 4.10 -3.46 4.62
CA LEU A 53 3.08 -2.84 5.46
C LEU A 53 3.21 -3.29 6.92
N TYR A 54 3.36 -4.59 7.16
CA TYR A 54 3.52 -5.15 8.50
C TYR A 54 4.72 -4.52 9.25
N HIS A 55 5.89 -4.45 8.60
CA HIS A 55 7.10 -3.89 9.20
C HIS A 55 6.98 -2.39 9.51
N CYS A 56 6.39 -1.62 8.58
CA CYS A 56 6.22 -0.18 8.71
C CYS A 56 4.91 0.26 9.41
N ALA A 57 4.09 -0.66 9.93
CA ALA A 57 2.83 -0.33 10.61
C ALA A 57 3.08 0.22 12.02
N PHE A 58 2.70 1.48 12.27
CA PHE A 58 2.71 2.08 13.60
C PHE A 58 1.28 2.41 14.00
N ASP A 59 0.87 1.99 15.19
CA ASP A 59 -0.45 2.36 15.71
C ASP A 59 -0.50 3.88 16.01
N PRO A 60 -1.71 4.46 16.17
CA PRO A 60 -1.85 5.90 16.39
C PRO A 60 -1.10 6.43 17.63
N MET A 61 -0.95 5.62 18.68
CA MET A 61 -0.25 6.01 19.91
C MET A 61 1.26 6.05 19.66
N GLN A 62 1.82 5.03 19.03
CA GLN A 62 3.21 5.00 18.58
C GLN A 62 3.51 6.19 17.68
N MET A 63 2.64 6.46 16.70
CA MET A 63 2.80 7.60 15.80
C MET A 63 2.78 8.93 16.56
N TYR A 64 1.92 9.10 17.57
CA TYR A 64 1.84 10.34 18.34
C TYR A 64 3.17 10.65 19.07
N ASP A 65 3.78 9.63 19.68
CA ASP A 65 5.00 9.73 20.48
C ASP A 65 6.29 9.95 19.64
N LEU A 66 6.22 9.73 18.32
CA LEU A 66 7.36 9.97 17.44
C LEU A 66 7.68 11.47 17.31
N MET A 67 8.99 11.78 17.35
CA MET A 67 9.50 13.06 16.88
C MET A 67 9.10 13.29 15.41
N GLU A 68 8.93 14.55 15.02
CA GLU A 68 8.52 14.93 13.65
C GLU A 68 9.42 14.32 12.57
N LYS A 69 10.74 14.27 12.79
CA LYS A 69 11.68 13.63 11.85
C LYS A 69 11.41 12.14 11.65
N HIS A 70 10.96 11.43 12.68
CA HIS A 70 10.63 10.01 12.60
C HIS A 70 9.25 9.80 11.96
N LYS A 71 8.29 10.69 12.23
CA LYS A 71 7.01 10.70 11.50
C LYS A 71 7.25 10.86 9.99
N ALA A 72 8.08 11.84 9.60
CA ALA A 72 8.44 12.07 8.21
C ALA A 72 9.15 10.85 7.59
N ALA A 73 10.09 10.21 8.30
CA ALA A 73 10.74 9.00 7.84
C ALA A 73 9.76 7.82 7.66
N ALA A 74 8.83 7.65 8.59
CA ALA A 74 7.79 6.62 8.49
C ALA A 74 6.88 6.86 7.27
N TYR A 75 6.39 8.09 7.06
CA TYR A 75 5.57 8.43 5.90
C TYR A 75 6.33 8.24 4.57
N ALA A 76 7.62 8.59 4.54
CA ALA A 76 8.46 8.40 3.35
C ALA A 76 8.55 6.93 2.90
N VAL A 77 8.43 5.97 3.83
CA VAL A 77 8.39 4.53 3.52
C VAL A 77 6.95 4.05 3.31
N GLN A 78 6.02 4.41 4.20
CA GLN A 78 4.63 3.96 4.16
C GLN A 78 3.90 4.38 2.89
N THR A 79 4.02 5.65 2.48
CA THR A 79 3.30 6.20 1.33
C THR A 79 3.55 5.40 0.04
N PRO A 80 4.81 5.16 -0.40
CA PRO A 80 5.04 4.37 -1.59
C PRO A 80 4.64 2.89 -1.41
N VAL A 81 4.81 2.29 -0.22
CA VAL A 81 4.34 0.91 0.04
C VAL A 81 2.83 0.80 -0.18
N LYS A 82 2.05 1.67 0.45
CA LYS A 82 0.58 1.71 0.35
C LYS A 82 0.13 1.90 -1.09
N LEU A 83 0.71 2.87 -1.80
CA LEU A 83 0.34 3.16 -3.19
C LEU A 83 0.77 2.08 -4.18
N ASN A 84 1.81 1.31 -3.87
CA ASN A 84 2.24 0.17 -4.69
C ASN A 84 1.41 -1.08 -4.41
N TYR A 85 1.02 -1.34 -3.16
CA TYR A 85 0.02 -2.34 -2.82
C TYR A 85 -1.28 -2.12 -3.62
N VAL A 86 -1.81 -0.89 -3.57
CA VAL A 86 -3.04 -0.53 -4.30
C VAL A 86 -2.87 -0.73 -5.80
N ALA A 87 -1.73 -0.30 -6.35
CA ALA A 87 -1.43 -0.52 -7.77
C ALA A 87 -1.43 -2.00 -8.13
N CYS A 88 -0.87 -2.85 -7.26
CA CYS A 88 -0.78 -4.29 -7.46
C CYS A 88 -2.16 -4.94 -7.48
N VAL A 89 -3.00 -4.64 -6.50
CA VAL A 89 -4.37 -5.17 -6.42
C VAL A 89 -5.18 -4.76 -7.66
N LEU A 90 -5.13 -3.48 -8.04
CA LEU A 90 -5.88 -3.00 -9.21
C LEU A 90 -5.37 -3.62 -10.52
N GLN A 91 -4.05 -3.79 -10.67
CA GLN A 91 -3.47 -4.45 -11.83
C GLN A 91 -3.91 -5.92 -11.94
N MET A 92 -3.93 -6.66 -10.83
CA MET A 92 -4.41 -8.04 -10.80
C MET A 92 -5.89 -8.13 -11.17
N ARG A 93 -6.72 -7.23 -10.64
CA ARG A 93 -8.15 -7.17 -10.93
C ARG A 93 -8.43 -6.84 -12.39
N GLU A 94 -7.70 -5.88 -12.96
CA GLU A 94 -7.80 -5.53 -14.38
C GLU A 94 -7.40 -6.71 -15.28
N ALA A 95 -6.40 -7.49 -14.86
CA ALA A 95 -5.99 -8.71 -15.56
C ALA A 95 -6.94 -9.91 -15.34
N GLY A 96 -8.03 -9.74 -14.59
CA GLY A 96 -8.99 -10.80 -14.29
C GLY A 96 -8.46 -11.86 -13.32
N LEU A 97 -7.40 -11.55 -12.56
CA LEU A 97 -6.89 -12.44 -11.52
C LEU A 97 -7.69 -12.25 -10.23
N ASP A 98 -7.91 -13.38 -9.55
CA ASP A 98 -8.47 -13.36 -8.21
C ASP A 98 -7.45 -12.79 -7.22
N VAL A 99 -7.94 -11.94 -6.31
CA VAL A 99 -7.16 -11.38 -5.22
C VAL A 99 -7.84 -11.85 -3.95
N ALA A 100 -7.17 -12.72 -3.21
CA ALA A 100 -7.72 -13.30 -2.00
C ALA A 100 -8.01 -12.21 -0.95
N PRO A 101 -9.07 -12.37 -0.12
CA PRO A 101 -9.28 -11.53 1.05
C PRO A 101 -8.04 -11.45 1.94
N VAL A 102 -7.79 -10.28 2.50
CA VAL A 102 -6.54 -9.93 3.17
C VAL A 102 -6.75 -9.99 4.68
N GLN A 103 -5.97 -10.82 5.36
CA GLN A 103 -5.96 -10.84 6.82
C GLN A 103 -5.23 -9.58 7.33
N VAL A 104 -5.95 -8.73 8.05
CA VAL A 104 -5.36 -7.58 8.74
C VAL A 104 -5.10 -7.97 10.21
N GLU A 105 -3.95 -7.57 10.74
CA GLU A 105 -3.59 -7.84 12.14
C GLU A 105 -4.60 -7.17 13.08
N GLY A 106 -5.22 -7.96 13.95
CA GLY A 106 -6.24 -7.48 14.90
C GLY A 106 -7.68 -7.50 14.39
N GLU A 107 -7.92 -7.90 13.13
CA GLU A 107 -9.27 -8.11 12.60
C GLU A 107 -9.64 -9.60 12.61
N GLU A 108 -10.87 -9.95 13.01
CA GLU A 108 -11.34 -11.35 13.05
C GLU A 108 -11.62 -11.90 11.65
N GLU A 109 -12.19 -11.07 10.79
CA GLU A 109 -12.57 -11.44 9.42
C GLU A 109 -11.60 -10.82 8.41
N PRO A 110 -11.20 -11.56 7.36
CA PRO A 110 -10.36 -11.01 6.31
C PRO A 110 -11.13 -9.97 5.50
N ARG A 111 -10.43 -8.92 5.07
CA ARG A 111 -11.02 -7.78 4.38
C ARG A 111 -11.01 -7.98 2.87
N ASP A 112 -12.03 -7.45 2.19
CA ASP A 112 -11.99 -7.36 0.71
C ASP A 112 -10.78 -6.52 0.26
N PRO A 113 -10.02 -6.96 -0.76
CA PRO A 113 -8.83 -6.23 -1.21
C PRO A 113 -9.09 -4.80 -1.66
N LEU A 114 -10.26 -4.50 -2.22
CA LEU A 114 -10.62 -3.14 -2.62
C LEU A 114 -10.95 -2.27 -1.41
N ASP A 115 -11.59 -2.83 -0.38
CA ASP A 115 -11.81 -2.12 0.89
C ASP A 115 -10.48 -1.79 1.58
N ARG A 116 -9.53 -2.74 1.54
CA ARG A 116 -8.16 -2.47 2.02
C ARG A 116 -7.48 -1.38 1.19
N CYS A 117 -7.65 -1.37 -0.14
CA CYS A 117 -7.10 -0.31 -0.97
C CYS A 117 -7.67 1.07 -0.62
N GLU A 118 -8.97 1.16 -0.37
CA GLU A 118 -9.65 2.40 0.00
C GLU A 118 -9.09 2.99 1.29
N GLU A 119 -8.94 2.14 2.31
CA GLU A 119 -8.34 2.52 3.59
C GLU A 119 -6.91 3.04 3.42
N LEU A 120 -6.07 2.30 2.71
CA LEU A 120 -4.67 2.69 2.50
C LEU A 120 -4.54 4.01 1.76
N ILE A 121 -5.40 4.27 0.76
CA ILE A 121 -5.49 5.57 0.09
C ILE A 121 -5.93 6.65 1.09
N GLY A 122 -6.96 6.37 1.89
CA GLY A 122 -7.46 7.30 2.90
C GLY A 122 -6.40 7.69 3.92
N GLU A 123 -5.56 6.75 4.36
CA GLU A 123 -4.43 7.03 5.25
C GLU A 123 -3.40 7.96 4.60
N VAL A 124 -3.06 7.74 3.32
CA VAL A 124 -2.14 8.65 2.59
C VAL A 124 -2.76 10.04 2.47
N LEU A 125 -4.03 10.14 2.07
CA LEU A 125 -4.70 11.44 1.90
C LEU A 125 -4.96 12.16 3.23
N LYS A 126 -5.10 11.44 4.34
CA LYS A 126 -5.19 12.06 5.67
C LYS A 126 -3.86 12.73 6.06
N ALA A 127 -2.72 12.12 5.72
CA ALA A 127 -1.41 12.69 5.97
C ALA A 127 -1.02 13.78 4.95
N GLU A 128 -1.35 13.55 3.67
CA GLU A 128 -1.03 14.42 2.55
C GLU A 128 -2.28 14.63 1.66
N PRO A 129 -3.17 15.59 2.01
CA PRO A 129 -4.44 15.79 1.30
C PRO A 129 -4.30 16.13 -0.19
N ASN A 130 -3.17 16.70 -0.59
CA ASN A 130 -2.85 17.06 -1.97
C ASN A 130 -1.89 16.06 -2.63
N HIS A 131 -1.92 14.78 -2.26
CA HIS A 131 -1.08 13.76 -2.88
C HIS A 131 -1.64 13.30 -4.23
N ALA A 132 -1.11 13.82 -5.34
CA ALA A 132 -1.60 13.56 -6.69
C ALA A 132 -1.73 12.05 -7.03
N LYS A 133 -0.69 11.25 -6.74
CA LYS A 133 -0.71 9.80 -7.00
C LYS A 133 -1.79 9.07 -6.17
N ALA A 134 -2.09 9.51 -4.95
CA ALA A 134 -3.11 8.88 -4.11
C ALA A 134 -4.51 9.14 -4.67
N HIS A 135 -4.80 10.38 -5.07
CA HIS A 135 -6.03 10.74 -5.79
C HIS A 135 -6.18 9.98 -7.10
N PHE A 136 -5.10 9.83 -7.86
CA PHE A 136 -5.11 9.02 -9.08
C PHE A 136 -5.44 7.54 -8.78
N ARG A 137 -4.82 6.94 -7.76
CA ARG A 137 -5.15 5.57 -7.32
C ARG A 137 -6.60 5.44 -6.84
N ARG A 138 -7.13 6.46 -6.16
CA ARG A 138 -8.54 6.54 -5.75
C ARG A 138 -9.48 6.50 -6.95
N ALA A 139 -9.18 7.27 -8.00
CA ALA A 139 -9.94 7.25 -9.24
C ALA A 139 -9.97 5.85 -9.89
N GLN A 140 -8.82 5.16 -9.93
CA GLN A 140 -8.74 3.80 -10.46
C GLN A 140 -9.55 2.80 -9.62
N LEU A 141 -9.49 2.90 -8.30
CA LEU A 141 -10.29 2.08 -7.38
C LEU A 141 -11.80 2.28 -7.58
N LEU A 142 -12.24 3.54 -7.68
CA LEU A 142 -13.65 3.89 -7.88
C LEU A 142 -14.17 3.37 -9.23
N ARG A 143 -13.34 3.44 -10.29
CA ARG A 143 -13.65 2.79 -11.57
C ARG A 143 -13.79 1.28 -11.44
N ALA A 144 -12.89 0.63 -10.71
CA ALA A 144 -12.96 -0.82 -10.49
C ALA A 144 -14.23 -1.24 -9.73
N ARG A 145 -14.81 -0.33 -8.93
CA ARG A 145 -16.13 -0.51 -8.28
C ARG A 145 -17.32 -0.07 -9.14
N GLY A 146 -17.09 0.48 -10.33
CA GLY A 146 -18.13 0.98 -11.23
C GLY A 146 -18.63 2.39 -10.92
N ASP A 147 -18.11 3.06 -9.89
CA ASP A 147 -18.47 4.44 -9.56
C ASP A 147 -17.71 5.42 -10.46
N THR A 148 -18.19 5.55 -11.69
CA THR A 148 -17.55 6.35 -12.74
C THR A 148 -17.58 7.85 -12.41
N ARG A 149 -18.61 8.31 -11.69
CA ARG A 149 -18.73 9.72 -11.31
C ARG A 149 -17.70 10.07 -10.24
N ALA A 150 -17.66 9.33 -9.13
CA ALA A 150 -16.70 9.60 -8.07
C ALA A 150 -15.26 9.43 -8.59
N ALA A 151 -15.03 8.50 -9.52
CA ALA A 151 -13.74 8.34 -10.16
C ALA A 151 -13.29 9.59 -10.95
N GLN A 152 -14.22 10.27 -11.64
CA GLN A 152 -13.90 11.50 -12.34
C GLN A 152 -13.54 12.63 -11.36
N GLU A 153 -14.31 12.78 -10.28
CA GLU A 153 -14.03 13.77 -9.23
C GLU A 153 -12.63 13.54 -8.62
N ALA A 154 -12.25 12.30 -8.33
CA ALA A 154 -10.92 11.95 -7.83
C ALA A 154 -9.79 12.20 -8.86
N LEU A 155 -10.06 12.10 -10.16
CA LEU A 155 -9.08 12.42 -11.20
C LEU A 155 -8.84 13.93 -11.27
N GLU A 156 -9.89 14.74 -11.15
CA GLU A 156 -9.78 16.20 -11.07
C GLU A 156 -9.00 16.65 -9.83
N GLU A 157 -9.17 15.95 -8.70
CA GLU A 157 -8.34 16.14 -7.50
C GLU A 157 -6.86 15.81 -7.75
N ALA A 158 -6.58 14.72 -8.48
CA ALA A 158 -5.22 14.33 -8.85
C ALA A 158 -4.54 15.37 -9.75
N GLU A 159 -5.25 15.90 -10.75
CA GLU A 159 -4.74 16.95 -11.65
C GLU A 159 -4.46 18.24 -10.89
N ARG A 160 -5.38 18.67 -10.02
CA ARG A 160 -5.20 19.86 -9.18
C ARG A 160 -3.97 19.73 -8.27
N ALA A 161 -3.80 18.56 -7.66
CA ALA A 161 -2.66 18.25 -6.81
C ALA A 161 -1.33 18.22 -7.60
N GLY A 162 -1.33 17.73 -8.84
CA GLY A 162 -0.14 17.69 -9.70
C GLY A 162 0.23 19.05 -10.28
N GLY A 163 -0.77 19.83 -10.71
CA GLY A 163 -0.59 21.16 -11.32
C GLY A 163 -0.19 22.25 -10.34
N GLY A 164 -0.45 22.07 -9.03
CA GLY A 164 -0.04 23.01 -7.98
C GLY A 164 1.47 23.02 -7.67
N SER A 165 2.26 22.15 -8.30
CA SER A 165 3.73 22.13 -8.18
C SER A 165 4.48 22.98 -9.21
N ALA A 166 3.74 23.67 -10.09
CA ALA A 166 4.28 24.63 -11.04
C ALA A 166 3.82 26.06 -10.66
N SER A 167 4.46 26.66 -9.65
CA SER A 167 4.40 28.10 -9.36
C SER A 167 5.65 28.56 -8.62
#